data_AF-R7HKT7-F1
#
_entry.id   AF-R7HKT7-F1
#
_cell.length_a   1.000
_cell.length_b   1.000
_cell.length_c   1.000
_cell.angle_alpha   90.00
_cell.angle_beta   90.00
_cell.angle_gamma   90.00
#
_symmetry.space_group_name_H-M   'P 1'
#
loop_
_entity.id
_entity.type
_entity.pdbx_description
1 polymer ?
#
loop_
_entity_poly.entity_id
_entity_poly.type
_entity_poly.pdbx_seq_one_letter_code
_entity_poly.pdbx_strand_id
1 'polypeptide(L)'
;MYCSNCGNKVDEDAYVCLNCGVILKKRENKVKSKKNNIKLFNVVTLVFSIISFILSFSLFFYDISEVGMYTKAYERIIYGLGFVSTTMFFTIISLIFALVNKKSNIGKIGLGLTLISVFLILTEIFVIVIY
;
A
#
# COMPACT_ATOMS: atom_id res chain seq x y z
N MET A 1 39.19 24.27 -11.09
CA MET A 1 39.87 22.97 -10.84
C MET A 1 41.19 22.88 -11.63
N TYR A 2 42.00 21.83 -11.45
CA TYR A 2 43.21 21.58 -12.27
C TYR A 2 43.06 20.25 -13.02
N CYS A 3 43.55 20.20 -14.25
CA CYS A 3 43.52 18.99 -15.07
C CYS A 3 44.43 17.91 -14.46
N SER A 4 43.88 16.73 -14.19
CA SER A 4 44.64 15.59 -13.65
C SER A 4 45.73 15.05 -14.58
N ASN A 5 45.67 15.38 -15.88
CA ASN A 5 46.63 14.90 -16.86
C ASN A 5 47.79 15.88 -17.09
N CYS A 6 47.49 17.18 -17.25
CA CYS A 6 48.50 18.17 -17.66
C CYS A 6 48.75 19.28 -16.63
N GLY A 7 48.05 19.28 -15.49
CA GLY A 7 48.28 20.25 -14.41
C GLY A 7 47.83 21.68 -14.71
N ASN A 8 47.25 21.97 -15.88
CA ASN A 8 46.75 23.31 -16.17
C ASN A 8 45.45 23.62 -15.43
N LYS A 9 45.26 24.91 -15.12
CA LYS A 9 44.02 25.42 -14.52
C LYS A 9 42.88 25.23 -15.54
N VAL A 10 41.80 24.61 -15.09
CA VAL A 10 40.60 24.40 -15.90
C VAL A 10 39.38 24.93 -15.15
N ASP A 11 38.46 25.52 -15.92
CA ASP A 11 37.14 25.93 -15.44
C ASP A 11 36.43 24.77 -14.74
N GLU A 12 35.69 25.05 -13.67
CA GLU A 12 35.00 24.06 -12.83
C GLU A 12 33.87 23.34 -13.57
N ASP A 13 33.35 23.95 -14.63
CA ASP A 13 32.32 23.37 -15.50
C ASP A 13 32.86 22.83 -16.83
N ALA A 14 34.17 22.84 -17.05
CA ALA A 14 34.74 22.32 -18.29
C ALA A 14 34.57 20.78 -18.40
N TYR A 15 33.97 20.33 -19.49
CA TYR A 15 33.83 18.91 -19.81
C TYR A 15 35.15 18.30 -20.33
N VAL A 16 36.01 19.11 -20.95
CA VAL A 16 37.29 18.70 -21.52
C VAL A 16 38.34 19.75 -21.20
N CYS A 17 39.55 19.31 -20.87
CA CYS A 17 40.68 20.22 -20.74
C CYS A 17 41.08 20.74 -22.14
N LEU A 18 40.92 22.05 -22.37
CA LEU A 18 41.28 22.69 -23.64
C LEU A 18 42.78 22.60 -23.97
N ASN A 19 43.63 22.33 -22.98
CA ASN A 19 45.07 22.26 -23.20
C ASN A 19 45.58 20.86 -23.62
N CYS A 20 44.96 19.78 -23.15
CA CYS A 20 45.45 18.43 -23.44
C CYS A 20 44.37 17.47 -23.97
N GLY A 21 43.14 17.94 -24.16
CA GLY A 21 42.03 17.17 -24.72
C GLY A 21 41.46 16.08 -23.79
N VAL A 22 41.91 15.98 -22.52
CA VAL A 22 41.40 14.96 -21.60
C VAL A 22 40.00 15.32 -21.11
N ILE A 23 39.10 14.35 -21.12
CA ILE A 23 37.72 14.51 -20.64
C ILE A 23 37.72 14.56 -19.11
N LEU A 24 37.19 15.64 -18.55
CA LEU A 24 37.03 15.86 -17.13
C LEU A 24 35.69 15.25 -16.70
N LYS A 25 35.73 14.03 -16.18
CA LYS A 25 34.52 13.34 -15.69
C LYS A 25 33.94 14.12 -14.50
N LYS A 26 32.98 15.01 -14.74
CA LYS A 26 32.12 15.57 -13.69
C LYS A 26 31.29 14.42 -13.12
N ARG A 27 31.78 13.83 -12.01
CA ARG A 27 30.99 12.89 -11.20
C ARG A 27 29.92 13.70 -10.48
N GLU A 28 28.83 14.00 -11.16
CA GLU A 28 27.58 14.27 -10.44
C GLU A 28 27.10 12.95 -9.84
N ASN A 29 27.63 12.64 -8.66
CA ASN A 29 26.99 11.71 -7.75
C ASN A 29 25.69 12.34 -7.26
N LYS A 30 24.65 12.39 -8.11
CA LYS A 30 23.29 12.33 -7.61
C LYS A 30 23.08 10.92 -7.08
N VAL A 31 23.63 10.66 -5.89
CA VAL A 31 23.11 9.61 -5.02
C VAL A 31 21.67 10.03 -4.73
N LYS A 32 20.74 9.56 -5.57
CA LYS A 32 19.34 9.50 -5.18
C LYS A 32 19.26 8.49 -4.05
N SER A 33 19.54 8.96 -2.83
CA SER A 33 19.16 8.31 -1.60
C SER A 33 17.62 8.30 -1.53
N LYS A 34 17.00 7.41 -2.29
CA LYS A 34 15.59 7.06 -2.17
C LYS A 34 15.48 5.55 -2.25
N LYS A 35 16.15 4.86 -1.32
CA LYS A 35 16.15 3.41 -1.28
C LYS A 35 16.05 2.97 0.16
N ASN A 36 14.82 2.96 0.68
CA ASN A 36 14.36 2.07 1.76
C ASN A 36 12.83 2.12 1.96
N ASN A 37 12.16 3.24 1.66
CA ASN A 37 10.71 3.39 1.90
C ASN A 37 9.83 2.40 1.11
N ILE A 38 10.25 1.97 -0.08
CA ILE A 38 9.47 1.04 -0.93
C ILE A 38 9.35 -0.35 -0.29
N LYS A 39 10.39 -0.81 0.44
CA LYS A 39 10.35 -2.13 1.10
C LYS A 39 9.43 -2.13 2.32
N LEU A 40 9.51 -1.09 3.15
CA LEU A 40 8.64 -0.92 4.32
C LEU A 40 7.16 -0.81 3.91
N PHE A 41 6.86 0.04 2.92
CA PHE A 41 5.48 0.20 2.42
C PHE A 41 4.90 -1.10 1.91
N ASN A 42 5.67 -1.92 1.18
CA ASN A 42 5.21 -3.22 0.69
C ASN A 42 4.83 -4.17 1.84
N VAL A 43 5.65 -4.25 2.90
CA VAL A 43 5.36 -5.07 4.07
C VAL A 43 4.10 -4.57 4.78
N VAL A 44 3.97 -3.25 4.98
CA VAL A 44 2.79 -2.64 5.59
C VAL A 44 1.52 -2.99 4.81
N THR A 45 1.53 -2.89 3.48
CA THR A 45 0.38 -3.33 2.64
C THR A 45 -0.04 -4.76 2.95
N LEU A 46 0.92 -5.67 3.00
CA LEU A 46 0.64 -7.09 3.16
C LEU A 46 0.09 -7.40 4.55
N VAL A 47 0.67 -6.79 5.60
CA VAL A 47 0.20 -6.96 6.98
C VAL A 47 -1.23 -6.45 7.15
N PHE A 48 -1.54 -5.25 6.67
CA PHE A 48 -2.91 -4.71 6.75
C PHE A 48 -3.91 -5.54 5.94
N SER A 49 -3.48 -6.09 4.79
CA SER A 49 -4.32 -6.98 3.98
C SER A 49 -4.66 -8.27 4.71
N ILE A 50 -3.66 -8.89 5.36
CA ILE A 50 -3.85 -10.13 6.12
C ILE A 50 -4.74 -9.88 7.34
N ILE A 51 -4.50 -8.80 8.10
CA ILE A 51 -5.33 -8.45 9.27
C ILE A 51 -6.79 -8.24 8.85
N SER A 52 -7.02 -7.48 7.77
CA SER A 52 -8.36 -7.25 7.20
C SER A 52 -9.03 -8.57 6.81
N PHE A 53 -8.31 -9.46 6.13
CA PHE A 53 -8.83 -10.75 5.70
C PHE A 53 -9.17 -11.66 6.89
N ILE A 54 -8.27 -11.79 7.87
CA ILE A 54 -8.49 -12.64 9.06
C ILE A 54 -9.71 -12.14 9.83
N LEU A 55 -9.81 -10.83 10.08
CA LEU A 55 -10.96 -10.27 10.80
C LEU A 55 -12.26 -10.56 10.06
N SER A 56 -12.31 -10.32 8.74
CA SER A 56 -13.52 -10.60 7.94
C SER A 56 -13.85 -12.09 7.94
N PHE A 57 -12.86 -12.95 7.78
CA PHE A 57 -13.07 -14.40 7.82
C PHE A 57 -13.53 -14.89 9.19
N SER A 58 -13.07 -14.28 10.28
CA SER A 58 -13.55 -14.60 11.63
C SER A 58 -15.01 -14.18 11.85
N LEU A 59 -15.42 -13.01 11.36
CA LEU A 59 -16.80 -12.54 11.44
C LEU A 59 -17.76 -13.44 10.64
N PHE A 60 -17.30 -13.98 9.50
CA PHE A 60 -18.09 -14.88 8.67
C PHE A 60 -18.59 -16.15 9.40
N PHE A 61 -17.84 -16.65 10.40
CA PHE A 61 -18.24 -17.81 11.22
C PHE A 61 -18.83 -17.43 12.58
N TYR A 62 -19.02 -16.14 12.84
CA TYR A 62 -19.59 -15.66 14.08
C TYR A 62 -21.10 -15.95 14.14
N ASP A 63 -21.61 -16.30 15.32
CA ASP A 63 -23.03 -16.58 15.51
C ASP A 63 -23.83 -15.27 15.48
N ILE A 64 -24.79 -15.18 14.57
CA ILE A 64 -25.64 -14.00 14.34
C ILE A 64 -27.09 -14.18 14.82
N SER A 65 -27.33 -15.15 15.71
CA SER A 65 -28.67 -15.42 16.26
C SER A 65 -29.37 -14.21 16.89
N GLU A 66 -28.62 -13.24 17.41
CA GLU A 66 -29.15 -11.96 17.92
C GLU A 66 -29.91 -11.15 16.86
N VAL A 67 -29.60 -11.32 15.57
CA VAL A 67 -30.27 -10.60 14.47
C VAL A 67 -31.77 -10.90 14.43
N GLY A 68 -32.17 -12.11 14.87
CA GLY A 68 -33.57 -12.53 14.92
C GLY A 68 -34.45 -11.72 15.86
N MET A 69 -33.86 -10.95 16.79
CA MET A 69 -34.61 -10.05 17.68
C MET A 69 -35.10 -8.78 16.98
N TYR A 70 -34.46 -8.38 15.86
CA TYR A 70 -34.84 -7.20 15.11
C TYR A 70 -35.93 -7.55 14.10
N THR A 71 -37.11 -6.94 14.27
CA THR A 71 -38.29 -7.25 13.45
C THR A 71 -38.40 -6.34 12.22
N LYS A 72 -37.78 -5.16 12.25
CA LYS A 72 -37.84 -4.18 11.16
C LYS A 72 -36.55 -4.19 10.36
N ALA A 73 -36.67 -4.06 9.05
CA ALA A 73 -35.54 -4.08 8.13
C ALA A 73 -34.47 -3.02 8.46
N TYR A 74 -34.88 -1.81 8.85
CA TYR A 74 -33.91 -0.74 9.18
C TYR A 74 -33.09 -1.07 10.45
N GLU A 75 -33.66 -1.79 11.41
CA GLU A 75 -32.97 -2.16 12.65
C GLU A 75 -31.89 -3.20 12.36
N ARG A 76 -32.19 -4.18 11.49
CA ARG A 76 -31.23 -5.16 10.98
C ARG A 76 -30.08 -4.50 10.22
N ILE A 77 -30.38 -3.50 9.37
CA ILE A 77 -29.35 -2.74 8.64
C ILE A 77 -28.42 -1.99 9.61
N ILE A 78 -28.98 -1.30 10.62
CA ILE A 78 -28.17 -0.57 11.61
C ILE A 78 -27.28 -1.54 12.40
N TYR A 79 -27.82 -2.68 12.82
CA TYR A 79 -27.04 -3.74 13.47
C TYR A 79 -25.90 -4.23 12.57
N GLY A 80 -26.21 -4.57 11.31
CA GLY A 80 -25.22 -5.06 10.35
C GLY A 80 -24.11 -4.05 10.08
N LEU A 81 -24.45 -2.77 9.94
CA LEU A 81 -23.46 -1.69 9.79
C LEU A 81 -22.55 -1.56 11.02
N GLY A 82 -23.10 -1.69 12.22
CA GLY A 82 -22.32 -1.72 13.46
C GLY A 82 -21.39 -2.93 13.52
N PHE A 83 -21.92 -4.11 13.19
CA PHE A 83 -21.20 -5.38 13.20
C PHE A 83 -19.97 -5.38 12.28
N VAL A 84 -20.12 -4.88 11.03
CA VAL A 84 -19.03 -4.82 10.05
C VAL A 84 -18.19 -3.53 10.12
N SER A 85 -18.48 -2.61 11.06
CA SER A 85 -17.82 -1.30 11.11
C SER A 85 -16.31 -1.42 11.27
N THR A 86 -15.85 -2.30 12.19
CA THR A 86 -14.43 -2.49 12.46
C THR A 86 -13.72 -3.10 11.26
N THR A 87 -14.31 -4.12 10.62
CA THR A 87 -13.73 -4.74 9.43
C THR A 87 -13.66 -3.77 8.27
N MET A 88 -14.71 -2.98 8.02
CA MET A 88 -14.73 -1.92 7.01
C MET A 88 -13.59 -0.91 7.21
N PHE A 89 -13.31 -0.49 8.44
CA PHE A 89 -12.22 0.46 8.69
C PHE A 89 -10.86 -0.10 8.25
N PHE A 90 -10.55 -1.34 8.64
CA PHE A 90 -9.30 -1.99 8.24
C PHE A 90 -9.23 -2.26 6.73
N THR A 91 -10.35 -2.62 6.09
CA THR A 91 -10.37 -2.90 4.65
C THR A 91 -10.12 -1.63 3.84
N ILE A 92 -10.70 -0.49 4.25
CA ILE A 92 -10.49 0.82 3.60
C ILE A 92 -9.01 1.22 3.68
N ILE A 93 -8.41 1.15 4.87
CA ILE A 93 -6.98 1.47 5.04
C ILE A 93 -6.12 0.55 4.18
N SER A 94 -6.40 -0.75 4.22
CA SER A 94 -5.66 -1.74 3.45
C SER A 94 -5.78 -1.49 1.93
N LEU A 95 -6.97 -1.12 1.46
CA LEU A 95 -7.22 -0.79 0.06
C LEU A 95 -6.41 0.45 -0.37
N ILE A 96 -6.37 1.51 0.45
CA ILE A 96 -5.57 2.70 0.17
C ILE A 96 -4.10 2.33 0.00
N PHE A 97 -3.54 1.57 0.94
CA PHE A 97 -2.15 1.11 0.87
C PHE A 97 -1.91 0.22 -0.36
N ALA A 98 -2.83 -0.71 -0.67
CA ALA A 98 -2.74 -1.60 -1.82
C ALA A 98 -2.71 -0.83 -3.15
N LEU A 99 -3.55 0.21 -3.27
CA LEU A 99 -3.60 1.08 -4.45
C LEU A 99 -2.32 1.91 -4.62
N VAL A 100 -1.77 2.44 -3.53
CA VAL A 100 -0.48 3.15 -3.55
C VAL A 100 0.64 2.24 -4.06
N ASN A 101 0.64 0.96 -3.67
CA ASN A 101 1.65 -0.02 -4.05
C ASN A 101 1.29 -0.90 -5.26
N LYS A 102 0.24 -0.58 -6.04
CA LYS A 102 -0.30 -1.50 -7.08
C LYS A 102 0.72 -1.97 -8.13
N LYS A 103 1.82 -1.22 -8.33
CA LYS A 103 2.89 -1.56 -9.29
C LYS A 103 3.79 -2.69 -8.78
N SER A 104 3.90 -2.90 -7.47
CA SER A 104 4.71 -3.98 -6.90
C SER A 104 3.93 -5.29 -6.88
N ASN A 105 4.63 -6.42 -6.97
CA ASN A 105 4.00 -7.75 -6.89
C ASN A 105 3.27 -7.94 -5.56
N ILE A 106 3.83 -7.41 -4.46
CA ILE A 106 3.22 -7.47 -3.13
C ILE A 106 1.95 -6.63 -3.07
N GLY A 107 1.94 -5.43 -3.69
CA GLY A 107 0.73 -4.61 -3.77
C GLY A 107 -0.39 -5.27 -4.55
N LYS A 108 -0.09 -6.04 -5.60
CA LYS A 108 -1.09 -6.84 -6.34
C LYS A 108 -1.68 -7.97 -5.48
N ILE A 109 -0.83 -8.68 -4.73
CA ILE A 109 -1.28 -9.74 -3.80
C ILE A 109 -2.15 -9.12 -2.70
N GLY A 110 -1.71 -8.00 -2.11
CA GLY A 110 -2.48 -7.26 -1.11
C GLY A 110 -3.84 -6.82 -1.66
N LEU A 111 -3.88 -6.29 -2.88
CA LEU A 111 -5.13 -5.92 -3.55
C LEU A 111 -6.07 -7.12 -3.74
N GLY A 112 -5.54 -8.28 -4.12
CA GLY A 112 -6.34 -9.50 -4.21
C GLY A 112 -6.97 -9.89 -2.87
N LEU A 113 -6.18 -9.84 -1.79
CA LEU A 113 -6.64 -10.15 -0.45
C LEU A 113 -7.70 -9.15 0.06
N THR A 114 -7.54 -7.87 -0.23
CA THR A 114 -8.53 -6.84 0.15
C THR A 114 -9.82 -6.97 -0.64
N LEU A 115 -9.77 -7.39 -1.92
CA LEU A 115 -11.00 -7.67 -2.68
C LEU A 115 -11.76 -8.86 -2.12
N ILE A 116 -11.06 -9.89 -1.66
CA ILE A 116 -11.68 -11.03 -0.96
C ILE A 116 -12.33 -10.56 0.34
N SER A 117 -11.67 -9.71 1.13
CA SER A 117 -12.28 -9.20 2.37
C SER A 117 -13.50 -8.32 2.11
N VAL A 118 -13.50 -7.50 1.05
CA VAL A 118 -14.69 -6.74 0.62
C VAL A 118 -15.84 -7.69 0.25
N PHE A 119 -15.54 -8.78 -0.47
CA PHE A 119 -16.56 -9.77 -0.81
C PHE A 119 -17.17 -10.43 0.44
N LEU A 120 -16.35 -10.81 1.42
CA LEU A 120 -16.82 -11.38 2.69
C LEU A 120 -17.76 -10.42 3.44
N ILE A 121 -17.38 -9.14 3.53
CA ILE A 121 -18.21 -8.13 4.21
C ILE A 121 -19.54 -7.93 3.49
N LEU A 122 -19.55 -7.92 2.16
CA LEU A 122 -20.80 -7.83 1.39
C LEU A 122 -21.69 -9.05 1.64
N THR A 123 -21.11 -10.25 1.72
CA THR A 123 -21.88 -11.45 2.05
C THR A 123 -22.44 -11.41 3.47
N GLU A 124 -21.69 -10.88 4.45
CA GLU A 124 -22.18 -10.71 5.82
C GLU A 124 -23.37 -9.75 5.90
N ILE A 125 -23.25 -8.58 5.27
CA ILE A 125 -24.35 -7.61 5.21
C ILE A 125 -25.58 -8.25 4.55
N PHE A 126 -25.39 -8.99 3.47
CA PHE A 126 -26.49 -9.67 2.78
C PHE A 126 -27.18 -10.71 3.66
N VAL A 127 -26.39 -11.52 4.39
CA VAL A 127 -26.94 -12.52 5.33
C VAL A 127 -27.73 -11.82 6.44
N ILE A 128 -27.19 -10.76 7.06
CA ILE A 128 -27.87 -10.01 8.14
C ILE A 128 -29.17 -9.35 7.68
N VAL A 129 -29.22 -8.91 6.42
CA VAL A 129 -30.44 -8.31 5.86
C VAL A 129 -31.53 -9.35 5.60
N ILE A 130 -31.16 -10.59 5.27
CA ILE A 130 -32.09 -11.67 4.92
C ILE A 130 -32.51 -12.52 6.12
N TYR A 131 -31.59 -12.76 7.06
CA TYR A 131 -31.84 -13.45 8.33
C TYR A 131 -32.92 -12.71 9.12
#